data_AF-V5BSC3-F1
#
_entry.id   AF-V5BSC3-F1
#
_cell.length_a   1.000
_cell.length_b   1.000
_cell.length_c   1.000
_cell.angle_alpha   90.00
_cell.angle_beta   90.00
_cell.angle_gamma   90.00
#
_symmetry.space_group_name_H-M   'P 1'
#
loop_
_entity.id
_entity.type
_entity.pdbx_description
1 polymer ?
#
loop_
_entity_poly.entity_id
_entity_poly.type
_entity_poly.pdbx_seq_one_letter_code
_entity_poly.pdbx_strand_id
1 'polypeptide(L)' 'MRYVWLPIHPKNRYTTIMKENSLSQTNRHLKNPVKAQQLVTRSIASSTAIETGEPIAVIEQKINRLRSAVSRVALA' A
#
# COMPACT_ATOMS: atom_id res chain seq x y z
N MET A 1 47.33 8.67 -39.99
CA MET A 1 46.26 7.71 -39.63
C MET A 1 45.49 8.27 -38.44
N ARG A 2 44.21 8.61 -38.60
CA ARG A 2 43.38 9.19 -37.53
C ARG A 2 42.45 8.11 -36.98
N TYR A 3 42.57 7.81 -35.69
CA TYR A 3 41.64 6.93 -34.99
C TYR A 3 40.34 7.71 -34.74
N VAL A 4 39.23 7.25 -35.33
CA VAL A 4 37.90 7.80 -35.09
C VAL A 4 37.35 7.15 -33.83
N TRP A 5 37.15 7.95 -32.78
CA TRP A 5 36.53 7.49 -31.55
C TRP A 5 35.01 7.53 -31.71
N LEU A 6 34.38 6.36 -31.79
CA LEU A 6 32.92 6.25 -31.76
C LEU A 6 32.46 6.18 -30.29
N PRO A 7 31.56 7.08 -29.85
CA PRO A 7 31.05 7.03 -28.48
C PRO A 7 30.16 5.80 -28.32
N ILE A 8 30.54 4.92 -27.40
CA ILE A 8 29.74 3.77 -27.00
C ILE A 8 28.60 4.32 -26.14
N HIS A 9 27.40 4.45 -26.71
CA HIS A 9 26.21 4.69 -25.91
C HIS A 9 25.89 3.42 -25.10
N PRO A 10 25.92 3.46 -23.75
CA PRO A 10 25.52 2.31 -22.95
C PRO A 10 24.00 2.12 -23.13
N LYS A 11 23.61 1.18 -24.00
CA LYS A 11 22.23 0.66 -24.00
C LYS A 11 22.06 -0.15 -22.73
N ASN A 12 21.54 0.50 -21.70
CA ASN A 12 21.23 -0.10 -20.41
C ASN A 12 20.11 -1.15 -20.61
N ARG A 13 20.48 -2.40 -20.88
CA ARG A 13 19.56 -3.52 -21.22
C ARG A 13 18.94 -4.20 -19.98
N TYR A 14 18.69 -3.44 -18.91
CA TYR A 14 18.06 -3.94 -17.68
C TYR A 14 16.96 -3.02 -17.14
N THR A 15 16.30 -2.23 -18.00
CA THR A 15 15.04 -1.55 -17.66
C THR A 15 13.87 -2.43 -18.09
N THR A 16 13.80 -3.65 -17.55
CA THR A 16 12.54 -4.38 -17.48
C THR A 16 11.62 -3.55 -16.61
N ILE A 17 10.81 -2.73 -17.27
CA ILE A 17 9.68 -1.94 -16.77
C ILE A 17 9.26 -2.47 -15.39
N MET A 18 9.73 -1.85 -14.29
CA MET A 18 8.95 -1.86 -13.06
C MET A 18 7.68 -1.13 -13.45
N LYS A 19 6.68 -1.86 -13.94
CA LYS A 19 5.41 -1.28 -14.34
C LYS A 19 4.95 -0.51 -13.12
N GLU A 20 4.87 0.81 -13.26
CA GLU A 20 4.35 1.76 -12.25
C GLU A 20 2.86 1.53 -11.96
N ASN A 21 2.35 0.33 -12.24
CA ASN A 21 1.00 -0.05 -11.93
C ASN A 21 0.93 -0.19 -10.41
N SER A 22 0.17 0.71 -9.79
CA SER A 22 -0.12 0.64 -8.37
C SER A 22 -0.53 -0.78 -7.97
N LEU A 23 -0.12 -1.24 -6.79
CA LEU A 23 -0.53 -2.55 -6.25
C LEU A 23 -2.06 -2.70 -6.22
N SER A 24 -2.80 -1.59 -6.11
CA SER A 24 -4.26 -1.54 -6.23
C SER A 24 -4.79 -1.99 -7.60
N GLN A 25 -4.01 -1.79 -8.68
CA GLN A 25 -4.38 -2.15 -10.04
C GLN A 25 -3.97 -3.59 -10.41
N THR A 26 -2.88 -4.08 -9.82
CA THR A 26 -2.31 -5.40 -10.14
C THR A 26 -2.77 -6.50 -9.19
N ASN A 27 -2.99 -6.19 -7.91
CA ASN A 27 -3.39 -7.18 -6.91
C ASN A 27 -4.91 -7.27 -6.80
N ARG A 28 -5.48 -8.42 -7.21
CA ARG A 28 -6.93 -8.69 -7.15
C ARG A 28 -7.52 -8.49 -5.75
N HIS A 29 -6.75 -8.74 -4.69
CA HIS A 29 -7.19 -8.59 -3.31
C HIS A 29 -7.23 -7.13 -2.85
N LEU A 30 -6.54 -6.23 -3.54
CA LEU A 30 -6.52 -4.78 -3.27
C LEU A 30 -7.43 -3.97 -4.19
N LYS A 31 -8.04 -4.61 -5.20
CA LYS A 31 -8.99 -3.94 -6.12
C LYS A 31 -10.25 -3.43 -5.43
N ASN A 32 -10.69 -4.09 -4.36
CA ASN A 32 -11.82 -3.64 -3.55
C ASN A 32 -11.27 -2.96 -2.28
N PRO A 33 -11.19 -1.61 -2.26
CA PRO A 33 -10.58 -0.89 -1.16
C PRO A 33 -11.36 -1.09 0.16
N VAL A 34 -12.68 -1.22 0.10
CA VAL A 34 -13.54 -1.41 1.27
C VAL A 34 -13.26 -2.77 1.91
N LYS A 35 -13.22 -3.84 1.10
CA LYS A 35 -12.95 -5.19 1.60
C LYS A 35 -11.51 -5.33 2.12
N ALA A 36 -10.54 -4.76 1.40
CA ALA A 36 -9.14 -4.76 1.84
C ALA A 36 -9.00 -4.05 3.20
N GLN A 37 -9.68 -2.91 3.37
CA GLN A 37 -9.69 -2.18 4.63
C GLN A 37 -10.35 -2.98 5.75
N GLN A 38 -11.49 -3.63 5.51
CA GLN A 38 -12.14 -4.48 6.51
C GLN A 38 -11.21 -5.59 7.00
N LEU A 39 -10.47 -6.22 6.08
CA LEU A 39 -9.51 -7.27 6.43
C LEU A 39 -8.35 -6.73 7.29
N VAL A 40 -7.83 -5.55 6.97
CA VAL A 40 -6.79 -4.89 7.77
C VAL A 40 -7.32 -4.55 9.16
N THR A 41 -8.50 -3.91 9.25
CA THR A 41 -9.13 -3.56 10.51
C THR A 41 -9.36 -4.79 11.38
N ARG A 42 -9.86 -5.88 10.80
CA ARG A 42 -10.10 -7.14 11.51
C ARG A 42 -8.82 -7.81 11.97
N SER A 43 -7.76 -7.76 11.15
CA SER A 43 -6.44 -8.27 11.53
C SER A 43 -5.93 -7.57 12.78
N ILE A 44 -6.00 -6.24 12.82
CA ILE A 44 -5.58 -5.45 13.98
C ILE A 44 -6.47 -5.75 15.18
N ALA A 45 -7.79 -5.68 14.99
CA ALA A 45 -8.76 -5.88 16.06
C ALA A 45 -8.64 -7.26 16.71
N SER A 46 -8.33 -8.30 15.94
CA SER A 46 -8.11 -9.64 16.46
C SER A 46 -6.90 -9.70 17.39
N SER A 47 -5.76 -9.12 17.00
CA SER A 47 -4.57 -9.09 17.85
C SER A 47 -4.82 -8.28 19.12
N THR A 48 -5.46 -7.12 18.99
CA THR A 48 -5.77 -6.25 20.13
C THR A 48 -6.81 -6.86 21.07
N ALA A 49 -7.78 -7.63 20.57
CA ALA A 49 -8.76 -8.33 21.41
C ALA A 49 -8.10 -9.38 22.32
N ILE A 50 -7.06 -10.07 21.82
CA ILE A 50 -6.30 -11.03 22.62
C ILE A 50 -5.54 -10.30 23.73
N GLU A 51 -4.93 -9.15 23.43
CA GLU A 51 -4.16 -8.37 24.39
C GLU A 51 -5.04 -7.69 25.46
N THR A 52 -6.18 -7.13 25.05
CA THR A 52 -7.03 -6.30 25.92
C THR A 52 -8.22 -7.03 26.52
N GLY A 53 -8.59 -8.19 25.98
CA GLY A 53 -9.82 -8.91 26.35
C GLY A 53 -11.11 -8.23 25.87
N GLU A 54 -11.04 -7.11 25.15
CA GLU A 54 -12.22 -6.45 24.60
C GLU A 54 -12.80 -7.24 23.40
N PRO A 55 -14.14 -7.19 23.18
CA PRO A 55 -14.73 -7.80 22.00
C PRO A 55 -14.20 -7.16 20.70
N ILE A 56 -13.88 -7.99 19.71
CA ILE A 56 -13.37 -7.55 18.39
C ILE A 56 -14.25 -6.43 17.79
N ALA A 57 -15.58 -6.56 17.86
CA ALA A 57 -16.51 -5.58 17.30
C ALA A 57 -16.35 -4.17 17.92
N VAL A 58 -16.02 -4.08 19.20
CA VAL A 58 -15.79 -2.81 19.91
C VAL A 58 -14.51 -2.16 19.38
N ILE A 59 -13.45 -2.95 19.19
CA ILE A 59 -12.17 -2.47 18.67
C ILE A 59 -12.30 -2.04 17.20
N GLU A 60 -13.01 -2.82 16.37
CA GLU A 60 -13.29 -2.47 14.97
C GLU A 60 -14.04 -1.12 14.87
N GLN A 61 -15.05 -0.89 15.73
CA GLN A 61 -15.74 0.41 15.80
C GLN A 61 -14.81 1.56 16.21
N LYS A 62 -13.96 1.35 17.23
CA LYS A 62 -12.98 2.36 17.67
C LYS A 62 -12.02 2.74 16.53
N ILE A 63 -11.47 1.76 15.82
CA ILE A 63 -10.56 1.97 14.68
C ILE A 63 -11.27 2.72 13.53
N ASN A 64 -12.48 2.31 13.17
CA ASN A 64 -13.24 2.96 12.11
C ASN A 64 -13.59 4.42 12.45
N ARG A 65 -13.95 4.69 13.71
CA ARG A 65 -14.21 6.05 14.20
C ARG A 65 -12.97 6.94 14.11
N LEU A 66 -11.80 6.43 14.52
CA LEU A 66 -10.54 7.17 14.45
C LEU A 66 -10.15 7.50 13.01
N ARG A 67 -10.31 6.56 12.07
CA ARG A 67 -10.05 6.82 10.64
C ARG A 67 -10.95 7.91 10.05
N SER A 68 -12.23 7.93 10.43
CA SER A 68 -13.15 9.00 10.02
C SER A 68 -12.72 10.38 10.51
N ALA A 69 -12.00 10.47 11.64
CA ALA A 69 -11.45 11.71 12.16
C ALA A 69 -10.16 12.12 11.43
N VAL A 70 -9.27 11.17 11.12
CA VAL A 70 -7.99 11.42 10.42
C VAL A 70 -8.17 11.93 8.99
N SER A 71 -9.24 11.52 8.29
CA SER A 71 -9.55 12.02 6.94
C SER A 71 -9.81 13.54 6.87
N ARG A 72 -9.94 14.23 8.01
CA ARG A 72 -10.18 15.68 8.05
C ARG A 72 -8.91 16.52 8.18
N VAL A 73 -7.73 15.90 8.26
CA VAL A 73 -6.46 16.63 8.29
C VAL A 73 -6.00 16.84 6.85
N ALA A 74 -6.36 17.98 6.27
CA ALA A 74 -5.74 18.48 5.05
C ALA A 74 -4.37 19.11 5.41
N LEU A 75 -3.31 18.70 4.71
CA LEU A 75 -2.02 19.37 4.79
C LEU A 75 -2.17 20.73 4.08
N ALA A 76 -1.99 21.81 4.83
CA ALA A 76 -1.96 23.18 4.31
C ALA A 76 -0.63 23.49 3.65
#